data_AF-A0A7S2RPN7-F1
#
_entry.id   AF-A0A7S2RPN7-F1
#
_cell.length_a   1.000
_cell.length_b   1.000
_cell.length_c   1.000
_cell.angle_alpha   90.00
_cell.angle_beta   90.00
_cell.angle_gamma   90.00
#
_symmetry.space_group_name_H-M   'P 1'
#
loop_
_entity.id
_entity.type
_entity.pdbx_description
1 polymer ?
#
loop_
_entity_poly.entity_id
_entity_poly.type
_entity_poly.pdbx_seq_one_letter_code
_entity_poly.pdbx_strand_id
1 'polypeptide(L)'
;FFCAAPSVYRLPHRHCRWALRHYHDTAETPRAHATHRHTDRHTATPPQRHCPINCRHGGGGGGGGGVDTAALQTSIPLHSLTDTAAHLAQHFEGKFDLFYQSLASVSLEVDFELVAFINDDCFTQGIKPEDFAIPETSARFMAYPLLKTVSLDVLEVRLRVVKHLNEQLKTAMPLIDLRQASVPGSLGHALCKCCALVWLQAKLDVWSRAMQSSTSGGGAGEISVNRLWATAQYDRKSGSDRVLLKTIFGQIFSRVNSRPPRELRIQAQDRAWRVQFVGEGSIDAGGPYRESLSDMVKELHMPHVHLLLPCANRKAEQEGFVDGMTGIHSMDKYVPNPSKTKPLHLQMYGFIGKLLGLGMRTNAALPFHLPSIVYKKILGHPVYPRDLKYIDKFLVDYLDGVAGAPDDATMTAELFSDIYGDRAFVTKSIDGREIELAP
;
A
#
# COMPACT_ATOMS: atom_id res chain seq x y z
N PHE A 1 12.37 -2.66 0.55
CA PHE A 1 11.63 -1.40 0.53
C PHE A 1 10.27 -1.70 1.12
N PHE A 2 10.01 -1.07 2.27
CA PHE A 2 8.83 -1.19 3.13
C PHE A 2 8.73 -2.50 3.95
N CYS A 3 8.77 -2.36 5.28
CA CYS A 3 8.60 -3.44 6.24
C CYS A 3 7.68 -3.03 7.38
N ALA A 4 6.94 -4.04 7.82
CA ALA A 4 5.81 -4.04 8.71
C ALA A 4 6.10 -3.62 10.16
N ALA A 5 5.02 -3.24 10.86
CA ALA A 5 4.82 -3.56 12.27
C ALA A 5 3.65 -4.57 12.37
N PRO A 6 3.65 -5.47 13.38
CA PRO A 6 2.71 -6.56 13.47
C PRO A 6 1.39 -6.08 14.10
N SER A 7 0.27 -6.51 13.54
CA SER A 7 -0.83 -7.01 14.37
C SER A 7 -1.76 -7.86 13.52
N VAL A 8 -1.79 -9.12 13.91
CA VAL A 8 -2.89 -10.05 13.70
C VAL A 8 -4.15 -9.39 14.26
N TYR A 9 -5.26 -9.56 13.56
CA TYR A 9 -6.59 -9.25 14.07
C TYR A 9 -6.72 -9.87 15.47
N ARG A 10 -6.83 -9.03 16.51
CA ARG A 10 -7.49 -9.44 17.74
C ARG A 10 -8.81 -8.73 17.71
N LEU A 11 -9.93 -9.46 17.66
CA LEU A 11 -11.19 -8.82 17.98
C LEU A 11 -11.03 -8.21 19.38
N PRO A 12 -11.65 -7.04 19.65
CA PRO A 12 -11.68 -6.50 20.99
C PRO A 12 -12.24 -7.59 21.92
N HIS A 13 -11.41 -8.05 22.86
CA HIS A 13 -11.64 -9.16 23.80
C HIS A 13 -12.92 -9.03 24.66
N ARG A 14 -13.71 -7.96 24.46
CA ARG A 14 -14.92 -7.65 25.19
C ARG A 14 -16.22 -7.84 24.40
N HIS A 15 -16.19 -7.99 23.07
CA HIS A 15 -17.42 -7.99 22.24
C HIS A 15 -17.76 -9.32 21.53
N CYS A 16 -16.94 -10.36 21.66
CA CYS A 16 -17.25 -11.71 21.16
C CYS A 16 -17.75 -12.69 22.25
N ARG A 17 -18.26 -12.20 23.39
CA ARG A 17 -18.64 -13.09 24.51
C ARG A 17 -19.85 -13.96 24.18
N TRP A 18 -20.80 -13.47 23.39
CA TRP A 18 -22.02 -14.22 23.06
C TRP A 18 -21.71 -15.44 22.18
N ALA A 19 -20.99 -15.23 21.07
CA ALA A 19 -20.64 -16.29 20.13
C ALA A 19 -19.61 -17.29 20.72
N LEU A 20 -18.64 -16.84 21.52
CA LEU A 20 -17.72 -17.74 22.25
C LEU A 20 -18.43 -18.55 23.34
N ARG A 21 -19.45 -17.99 24.02
CA ARG A 21 -20.22 -18.72 25.05
C ARG A 21 -21.01 -19.89 24.47
N HIS A 22 -21.52 -19.74 23.24
CA HIS A 22 -22.40 -20.74 22.64
C HIS A 22 -21.69 -21.68 21.66
N TYR A 23 -20.47 -21.35 21.22
CA TYR A 23 -19.65 -22.24 20.39
C TYR A 23 -19.06 -23.43 21.18
N HIS A 24 -18.90 -23.27 22.50
CA HIS A 24 -18.42 -24.36 23.37
C HIS A 24 -19.51 -25.39 23.73
N ASP A 25 -20.80 -25.08 23.53
CA ASP A 25 -21.91 -25.95 23.91
C ASP A 25 -22.27 -27.01 22.85
N THR A 26 -21.66 -26.98 21.66
CA THR A 26 -21.95 -27.90 20.55
C THR A 26 -20.80 -28.84 20.17
N ALA A 27 -19.65 -28.78 20.86
CA ALA A 27 -18.52 -29.68 20.59
C ALA A 27 -18.63 -30.98 21.40
N GLU A 28 -19.17 -32.04 20.78
CA GLU A 28 -19.01 -33.41 21.28
C GLU A 28 -17.52 -33.77 21.35
N THR A 29 -17.07 -34.16 22.55
CA THR A 29 -15.69 -34.56 22.84
C THR A 29 -15.45 -36.04 22.51
N PRO A 30 -14.43 -36.39 21.71
CA PRO A 30 -13.89 -37.74 21.73
C PRO A 30 -12.90 -37.89 22.88
N ARG A 31 -13.09 -38.95 23.67
CA ARG A 31 -12.34 -39.32 24.87
C ARG A 31 -10.82 -39.43 24.65
N ALA A 32 -10.08 -38.98 25.66
CA ALA A 32 -8.64 -39.10 25.81
C ALA A 32 -8.16 -40.56 25.95
N HIS A 33 -7.02 -40.86 25.33
CA HIS A 33 -6.08 -41.86 25.82
C HIS A 33 -4.79 -41.14 26.24
N ALA A 34 -4.54 -41.13 27.55
CA ALA A 34 -3.31 -40.65 28.14
C ALA A 34 -2.25 -41.75 28.12
N THR A 35 -1.04 -41.40 27.69
CA THR A 35 0.19 -42.09 28.12
C THR A 35 1.21 -41.04 28.53
N HIS A 36 1.50 -41.01 29.83
CA HIS A 36 2.59 -40.28 30.46
C HIS A 36 3.94 -40.59 29.81
N ARG A 37 4.80 -39.57 29.70
CA ARG A 37 6.22 -39.65 30.08
C ARG A 37 6.80 -38.26 30.34
N HIS A 38 7.25 -38.08 31.58
CA HIS A 38 8.18 -37.03 32.02
C HIS A 38 9.50 -37.12 31.25
N THR A 39 10.13 -35.97 30.97
CA THR A 39 11.54 -35.67 31.29
C THR A 39 11.89 -34.22 30.93
N ASP A 40 12.20 -33.48 31.98
CA ASP A 40 13.30 -32.54 32.19
C ASP A 40 13.57 -31.30 31.32
N ARG A 41 13.63 -30.20 32.09
CA ARG A 41 14.13 -28.87 31.79
C ARG A 41 15.63 -28.90 31.49
N HIS A 42 16.04 -28.22 30.42
CA HIS A 42 17.32 -27.52 30.40
C HIS A 42 17.15 -26.14 29.77
N THR A 43 17.35 -25.12 30.62
CA THR A 43 17.51 -23.71 30.28
C THR A 43 18.83 -23.51 29.56
N ALA A 44 18.79 -23.00 28.33
CA ALA A 44 19.97 -22.54 27.59
C ALA A 44 19.87 -21.03 27.34
N THR A 45 20.74 -20.28 28.02
CA THR A 45 21.07 -18.87 27.80
C THR A 45 21.79 -18.68 26.44
N PRO A 46 21.53 -17.60 25.68
CA PRO A 46 22.29 -17.31 24.47
C PRO A 46 23.65 -16.62 24.80
N PRO A 47 24.71 -16.86 24.01
CA PRO A 47 26.05 -16.40 24.33
C PRO A 47 26.27 -14.92 23.97
N GLN A 48 26.90 -14.19 24.89
CA GLN A 48 27.47 -12.87 24.64
C GLN A 48 28.66 -12.99 23.69
N ARG A 49 28.60 -12.31 22.53
CA ARG A 49 29.78 -12.12 21.68
C ARG A 49 30.52 -10.86 22.13
N HIS A 50 31.65 -11.08 22.81
CA HIS A 50 32.68 -10.07 23.02
C HIS A 50 33.29 -9.63 21.68
N CYS A 51 33.36 -8.31 21.47
CA CYS A 51 34.17 -7.69 20.42
C CYS A 51 35.37 -7.02 21.11
N PRO A 52 36.62 -7.43 20.86
CA PRO A 52 37.78 -6.78 21.44
C PRO A 52 38.32 -5.74 20.46
N ILE A 53 38.18 -4.45 20.77
CA ILE A 53 39.01 -3.42 20.16
C ILE A 53 39.74 -2.68 21.28
N ASN A 54 41.04 -2.97 21.37
CA ASN A 54 42.02 -2.34 22.22
C ASN A 54 42.09 -0.82 21.94
N CYS A 55 41.73 0.00 22.94
CA CYS A 55 42.14 1.39 22.98
C CYS A 55 43.58 1.46 23.51
N ARG A 56 44.57 1.54 22.61
CA ARG A 56 45.92 1.99 22.95
C ARG A 56 45.91 3.51 23.09
N HIS A 57 46.39 3.99 24.23
CA HIS A 57 46.79 5.39 24.42
C HIS A 57 47.89 5.77 23.42
N GLY A 58 47.64 6.80 22.64
CA GLY A 58 48.62 7.52 21.83
C GLY A 58 48.14 8.96 21.71
N GLY A 59 48.82 9.87 22.41
CA GLY A 59 48.56 11.30 22.33
C GLY A 59 48.90 11.85 20.94
N GLY A 60 48.03 12.73 20.44
CA GLY A 60 48.23 13.47 19.20
C GLY A 60 47.03 14.37 18.97
N GLY A 61 47.21 15.68 19.17
CA GLY A 61 46.17 16.68 19.01
C GLY A 61 45.68 16.79 17.56
N GLY A 62 44.39 17.07 17.40
CA GLY A 62 43.76 17.33 16.10
C GLY A 62 42.29 17.69 16.27
N GLY A 63 41.93 18.91 15.86
CA GLY A 63 40.65 19.60 16.04
C GLY A 63 39.38 18.75 16.02
N GLY A 64 38.60 18.84 17.09
CA GLY A 64 37.22 18.37 17.13
C GLY A 64 36.35 19.25 16.22
N GLY A 65 35.90 18.68 15.11
CA GLY A 65 34.78 19.19 14.33
C GLY A 65 33.48 18.97 15.11
N GLY A 66 33.23 19.83 16.10
CA GLY A 66 31.90 19.95 16.68
C GLY A 66 30.94 20.45 15.61
N VAL A 67 29.85 19.71 15.38
CA VAL A 67 28.74 20.22 14.58
C VAL A 67 28.19 21.41 15.35
N ASP A 68 28.37 22.61 14.81
CA ASP A 68 27.89 23.85 15.41
C ASP A 68 26.35 23.85 15.37
N THR A 69 25.74 23.46 16.48
CA THR A 69 24.28 23.42 16.64
C THR A 69 23.65 24.80 16.54
N ALA A 70 24.41 25.88 16.79
CA ALA A 70 23.94 27.25 16.63
C ALA A 70 23.89 27.68 15.16
N ALA A 71 24.83 27.21 14.32
CA ALA A 71 24.80 27.41 12.87
C ALA A 71 23.63 26.66 12.19
N LEU A 72 23.23 25.51 12.74
CA LEU A 72 22.03 24.79 12.30
C LEU A 72 20.73 25.55 12.64
N GLN A 73 20.68 26.23 13.80
CA GLN A 73 19.52 27.04 14.20
C GLN A 73 19.35 28.32 13.36
N THR A 74 20.43 28.93 12.87
CA THR A 74 20.37 30.12 12.01
C THR A 74 20.11 29.80 10.53
N SER A 75 20.26 28.54 10.12
CA SER A 75 20.05 28.07 8.74
C SER A 75 18.61 27.67 8.40
N ILE A 76 17.72 27.60 9.39
CA ILE A 76 16.29 27.33 9.19
C ILE A 76 15.59 28.68 9.11
N PRO A 77 15.12 29.14 7.93
CA PRO A 77 14.46 30.43 7.84
C PRO A 77 13.15 30.37 8.64
N LEU A 78 13.16 30.93 9.85
CA LEU A 78 11.96 31.19 10.65
C LEU A 78 11.00 32.15 9.95
N HIS A 79 11.45 32.84 8.89
CA HIS A 79 10.69 33.83 8.14
C HIS A 79 9.25 33.40 7.85
N SER A 80 9.00 32.20 7.34
CA SER A 80 7.62 31.85 6.97
C SER A 80 6.69 31.60 8.17
N LEU A 81 7.22 31.20 9.34
CA LEU A 81 6.41 31.09 10.57
C LEU A 81 6.15 32.46 11.17
N THR A 82 7.13 33.36 11.12
CA THR A 82 6.96 34.77 11.51
C THR A 82 5.95 35.47 10.61
N ASP A 83 6.00 35.23 9.30
CA ASP A 83 5.02 35.75 8.33
C ASP A 83 3.63 35.16 8.56
N THR A 84 3.55 33.88 8.93
CA THR A 84 2.30 33.25 9.34
C THR A 84 1.75 33.93 10.59
N ALA A 85 2.58 34.15 11.61
CA ALA A 85 2.18 34.83 12.84
C ALA A 85 1.75 36.29 12.58
N ALA A 86 2.44 37.02 11.71
CA ALA A 86 2.10 38.37 11.31
C ALA A 86 0.76 38.43 10.57
N HIS A 87 0.52 37.50 9.63
CA HIS A 87 -0.76 37.40 8.95
C HIS A 87 -1.89 37.06 9.93
N LEU A 88 -1.65 36.14 10.86
CA LEU A 88 -2.62 35.80 11.89
C LEU A 88 -2.98 37.00 12.76
N ALA A 89 -1.96 37.77 13.17
CA ALA A 89 -2.16 38.99 13.96
C ALA A 89 -2.97 40.04 13.18
N GLN A 90 -2.68 40.24 11.89
CA GLN A 90 -3.38 41.22 11.05
C GLN A 90 -4.81 40.81 10.72
N HIS A 91 -5.05 39.53 10.43
CA HIS A 91 -6.33 39.06 9.90
C HIS A 91 -7.35 38.67 10.98
N PHE A 92 -6.86 38.35 12.19
CA PHE A 92 -7.70 37.89 13.30
C PHE A 92 -7.59 38.75 14.56
N GLU A 93 -7.16 40.01 14.42
CA GLU A 93 -7.10 40.97 15.51
C GLU A 93 -8.46 41.07 16.23
N GLY A 94 -8.48 40.82 17.54
CA GLY A 94 -9.70 40.83 18.36
C GLY A 94 -10.65 39.63 18.19
N LYS A 95 -10.30 38.63 17.37
CA LYS A 95 -11.08 37.38 17.15
C LYS A 95 -10.24 36.10 17.31
N PHE A 96 -9.10 36.21 18.00
CA PHE A 96 -8.13 35.13 18.12
C PHE A 96 -8.72 33.85 18.75
N ASP A 97 -9.59 33.97 19.75
CA ASP A 97 -10.17 32.80 20.43
C ASP A 97 -11.04 31.95 19.48
N LEU A 98 -11.90 32.58 18.69
CA LEU A 98 -12.73 31.89 17.69
C LEU A 98 -11.88 31.25 16.59
N PHE A 99 -10.84 31.95 16.18
CA PHE A 99 -9.91 31.45 15.18
C PHE A 99 -9.08 30.27 15.69
N TYR A 100 -8.57 30.35 16.93
CA TYR A 100 -7.81 29.28 17.57
C TYR A 100 -8.66 28.02 17.77
N GLN A 101 -9.92 28.16 18.19
CA GLN A 101 -10.88 27.04 18.25
C GLN A 101 -11.12 26.42 16.88
N SER A 102 -11.23 27.24 15.83
CA SER A 102 -11.39 26.78 14.45
C SER A 102 -10.17 26.01 13.96
N LEU A 103 -8.94 26.43 14.28
CA LEU A 103 -7.72 25.69 13.96
C LEU A 103 -7.57 24.39 14.75
N ALA A 104 -7.89 24.41 16.06
CA ALA A 104 -7.73 23.26 16.94
C ALA A 104 -8.68 22.10 16.60
N SER A 105 -9.78 22.40 15.91
CA SER A 105 -10.76 21.41 15.44
C SER A 105 -10.42 20.81 14.06
N VAL A 106 -9.41 21.33 13.35
CA VAL A 106 -9.00 20.78 12.05
C VAL A 106 -8.22 19.49 12.24
N SER A 107 -8.73 18.40 11.65
CA SER A 107 -8.07 17.11 11.67
C SER A 107 -6.91 17.05 10.65
N LEU A 108 -6.02 16.08 10.83
CA LEU A 108 -4.88 15.89 9.91
C LEU A 108 -5.35 15.45 8.51
N GLU A 109 -6.50 14.78 8.42
CA GLU A 109 -7.12 14.34 7.17
C GLU A 109 -7.51 15.52 6.28
N VAL A 110 -7.88 16.67 6.87
CA VAL A 110 -8.12 17.90 6.11
C VAL A 110 -6.85 18.35 5.40
N ASP A 111 -5.70 18.30 6.08
CA ASP A 111 -4.42 18.66 5.45
C ASP A 111 -4.04 17.67 4.34
N PHE A 112 -4.36 16.39 4.51
CA PHE A 112 -4.11 15.39 3.48
C PHE A 112 -4.91 15.69 2.22
N GLU A 113 -6.20 16.06 2.35
CA GLU A 113 -7.00 16.53 1.21
C GLU A 113 -6.46 17.84 0.65
N LEU A 114 -5.98 18.76 1.50
CA LEU A 114 -5.41 20.03 1.06
C LEU A 114 -4.17 19.80 0.18
N VAL A 115 -3.24 18.96 0.63
CA VAL A 115 -2.05 18.61 -0.15
C VAL A 115 -2.40 17.85 -1.42
N ALA A 116 -3.38 16.93 -1.38
CA ALA A 116 -3.84 16.22 -2.58
C ALA A 116 -4.41 17.21 -3.62
N PHE A 117 -5.29 18.12 -3.18
CA PHE A 117 -5.83 19.17 -4.02
C PHE A 117 -4.74 20.05 -4.63
N ILE A 118 -3.78 20.52 -3.82
CA ILE A 118 -2.66 21.33 -4.31
C ILE A 118 -1.88 20.60 -5.39
N ASN A 119 -1.56 19.31 -5.20
CA ASN A 119 -0.80 18.56 -6.22
C ASN A 119 -1.57 18.48 -7.55
N ASP A 120 -2.86 18.17 -7.52
CA ASP A 120 -3.70 18.06 -8.72
C ASP A 120 -3.89 19.41 -9.42
N ASP A 121 -4.09 20.44 -8.62
CA ASP A 121 -4.41 21.78 -9.10
C ASP A 121 -3.17 22.48 -9.65
N CYS A 122 -2.03 22.37 -8.95
CA CYS A 122 -0.73 22.81 -9.45
C CYS A 122 -0.33 22.10 -10.74
N PHE A 123 -0.57 20.78 -10.82
CA PHE A 123 -0.30 20.01 -12.04
C PHE A 123 -1.15 20.52 -13.22
N THR A 124 -2.42 20.81 -12.99
CA THR A 124 -3.34 21.31 -14.02
C THR A 124 -2.98 22.73 -14.48
N GLN A 125 -2.57 23.59 -13.55
CA GLN A 125 -2.20 24.99 -13.83
C GLN A 125 -0.74 25.18 -14.28
N GLY A 126 0.11 24.16 -14.11
CA GLY A 126 1.55 24.27 -14.37
C GLY A 126 2.30 25.19 -13.39
N ILE A 127 1.74 25.42 -12.21
CA ILE A 127 2.36 26.23 -11.14
C ILE A 127 3.02 25.32 -10.10
N LYS A 128 3.94 25.87 -9.32
CA LYS A 128 4.60 25.12 -8.24
C LYS A 128 3.79 25.19 -6.95
N PRO A 129 3.82 24.15 -6.09
CA PRO A 129 3.14 24.17 -4.79
C PRO A 129 3.57 25.33 -3.88
N GLU A 130 4.80 25.81 -4.02
CA GLU A 130 5.33 26.95 -3.27
C GLU A 130 4.61 28.26 -3.63
N ASP A 131 4.17 28.39 -4.88
CA ASP A 131 3.49 29.58 -5.42
C ASP A 131 1.96 29.48 -5.32
N PHE A 132 1.44 28.34 -4.85
CA PHE A 132 0.00 28.08 -4.76
C PHE A 132 -0.70 29.03 -3.77
N ALA A 133 -1.90 29.50 -4.10
CA ALA A 133 -2.76 30.29 -3.22
C ALA A 133 -4.15 29.65 -3.11
N ILE A 134 -4.78 29.75 -1.93
CA ILE A 134 -6.15 29.24 -1.74
C ILE A 134 -7.10 29.99 -2.69
N PRO A 135 -7.97 29.28 -3.44
CA PRO A 135 -8.96 29.92 -4.29
C PRO A 135 -9.94 30.79 -3.49
N GLU A 136 -10.43 31.87 -4.08
CA GLU A 136 -11.43 32.77 -3.46
C GLU A 136 -12.77 32.08 -3.17
N THR A 137 -13.05 30.94 -3.81
CA THR A 137 -14.29 30.20 -3.66
C THR A 137 -14.05 28.70 -3.47
N SER A 138 -14.92 28.04 -2.71
CA SER A 138 -14.88 26.59 -2.47
C SER A 138 -15.38 25.74 -3.65
N ALA A 139 -15.76 26.38 -4.76
CA ALA A 139 -16.29 25.70 -5.95
C ALA A 139 -15.30 24.70 -6.56
N ARG A 140 -14.00 24.88 -6.34
CA ARG A 140 -12.94 23.97 -6.82
C ARG A 140 -12.75 22.74 -5.95
N PHE A 141 -13.30 22.70 -4.74
CA PHE A 141 -13.15 21.60 -3.79
C PHE A 141 -14.16 20.46 -4.01
N MET A 142 -14.76 20.33 -5.21
CA MET A 142 -15.82 19.34 -5.44
C MET A 142 -15.41 17.91 -5.14
N ALA A 143 -14.16 17.54 -5.48
CA ALA A 143 -13.60 16.22 -5.22
C ALA A 143 -13.00 16.07 -3.79
N TYR A 144 -13.03 17.14 -2.99
CA TYR A 144 -12.33 17.27 -1.70
C TYR A 144 -13.31 17.71 -0.61
N PRO A 145 -14.17 16.79 -0.14
CA PRO A 145 -15.30 17.12 0.73
C PRO A 145 -14.87 17.67 2.10
N LEU A 146 -13.73 17.25 2.66
CA LEU A 146 -13.27 17.75 3.96
C LEU A 146 -12.85 19.22 3.86
N LEU A 147 -12.31 19.66 2.71
CA LEU A 147 -11.98 21.07 2.50
C LEU A 147 -13.21 22.00 2.55
N LYS A 148 -14.40 21.49 2.23
CA LYS A 148 -15.65 22.25 2.32
C LYS A 148 -16.15 22.43 3.76
N THR A 149 -15.63 21.64 4.71
CA THR A 149 -16.04 21.71 6.12
C THR A 149 -15.28 22.78 6.90
N VAL A 150 -14.27 23.41 6.28
CA VAL A 150 -13.36 24.38 6.90
C VAL A 150 -13.41 25.70 6.13
N SER A 151 -13.27 26.83 6.84
CA SER A 151 -13.26 28.15 6.19
C SER A 151 -11.97 28.38 5.38
N LEU A 152 -12.06 29.21 4.34
CA LEU A 152 -10.91 29.53 3.48
C LEU A 152 -9.76 30.18 4.26
N ASP A 153 -10.07 31.05 5.24
CA ASP A 153 -9.05 31.70 6.06
C ASP A 153 -8.26 30.70 6.93
N VAL A 154 -8.93 29.66 7.44
CA VAL A 154 -8.28 28.58 8.18
C VAL A 154 -7.42 27.74 7.23
N LEU A 155 -7.92 27.41 6.03
CA LEU A 155 -7.15 26.68 5.02
C LEU A 155 -5.90 27.45 4.58
N GLU A 156 -5.96 28.77 4.45
CA GLU A 156 -4.82 29.63 4.10
C GLU A 156 -3.71 29.55 5.17
N VAL A 157 -4.08 29.52 6.45
CA VAL A 157 -3.12 29.35 7.54
C VAL A 157 -2.51 27.95 7.54
N ARG A 158 -3.32 26.92 7.31
CA ARG A 158 -2.84 25.53 7.18
C ARG A 158 -1.87 25.39 6.00
N LEU A 159 -2.20 25.99 4.85
CA LEU A 159 -1.33 26.04 3.67
C LEU A 159 0.05 26.60 4.02
N ARG A 160 0.15 27.70 4.76
CA ARG A 160 1.45 28.27 5.16
C ARG A 160 2.27 27.33 6.03
N VAL A 161 1.65 26.62 6.96
CA VAL A 161 2.33 25.61 7.79
C VAL A 161 2.85 24.46 6.93
N VAL A 162 2.04 23.97 5.98
CA VAL A 162 2.45 22.89 5.08
C VAL A 162 3.56 23.35 4.12
N LYS A 163 3.50 24.58 3.59
CA LYS A 163 4.59 25.18 2.81
C LYS A 163 5.89 25.26 3.63
N HIS A 164 5.81 25.72 4.88
CA HIS A 164 6.96 25.77 5.77
C HIS A 164 7.58 24.38 5.98
N LEU A 165 6.74 23.39 6.32
CA LEU A 165 7.18 22.00 6.50
C LEU A 165 7.95 21.50 5.27
N ASN A 166 7.41 21.72 4.06
CA ASN A 166 8.03 21.23 2.84
C ASN A 166 9.31 21.98 2.47
N GLU A 167 9.41 23.28 2.78
CA GLU A 167 10.64 24.04 2.63
C GLU A 167 11.75 23.47 3.54
N GLN A 168 11.42 23.14 4.79
CA GLN A 168 12.38 22.46 5.69
C GLN A 168 12.75 21.06 5.22
N LEU A 169 11.77 20.31 4.68
CA LEU A 169 12.04 18.98 4.15
C LEU A 169 12.97 19.02 2.94
N LYS A 170 12.97 20.08 2.12
CA LYS A 170 13.85 20.19 0.96
C LYS A 170 15.33 20.02 1.32
N THR A 171 15.76 20.61 2.42
CA THR A 171 17.14 20.51 2.93
C THR A 171 17.34 19.27 3.79
N ALA A 172 16.36 18.89 4.61
CA ALA A 172 16.48 17.77 5.53
C ALA A 172 16.35 16.39 4.86
N MET A 173 15.58 16.26 3.78
CA MET A 173 15.20 14.98 3.16
C MET A 173 16.38 14.06 2.83
N PRO A 174 17.53 14.53 2.28
CA PRO A 174 18.70 13.68 2.04
C PRO A 174 19.35 13.13 3.31
N LEU A 175 19.14 13.76 4.46
CA LEU A 175 19.69 13.36 5.76
C LEU A 175 18.80 12.35 6.50
N ILE A 176 17.57 12.14 6.03
CA ILE A 176 16.60 11.23 6.65
C ILE A 176 16.86 9.81 6.17
N ASP A 177 17.27 8.93 7.09
CA ASP A 177 17.44 7.50 6.78
C ASP A 177 16.09 6.78 6.67
N LEU A 178 15.56 6.71 5.44
CA LEU A 178 14.32 6.00 5.13
C LEU A 178 14.40 4.48 5.36
N ARG A 179 15.60 3.89 5.56
CA ARG A 179 15.70 2.47 5.94
C ARG A 179 15.15 2.22 7.34
N GLN A 180 15.06 3.25 8.18
CA GLN A 180 14.52 3.20 9.52
C GLN A 180 13.01 3.53 9.59
N ALA A 181 12.30 3.55 8.46
CA ALA A 181 10.87 3.85 8.41
C ALA A 181 10.00 2.94 9.30
N SER A 182 10.43 1.70 9.53
CA SER A 182 9.75 0.74 10.41
C SER A 182 10.16 0.86 11.88
N VAL A 183 11.18 1.65 12.21
CA VAL A 183 11.70 1.82 13.57
C VAL A 183 10.94 2.94 14.28
N PRO A 184 10.09 2.65 15.28
CA PRO A 184 9.34 3.68 16.00
C PRO A 184 10.28 4.73 16.60
N GLY A 185 9.91 6.01 16.47
CA GLY A 185 10.69 7.13 16.99
C GLY A 185 11.82 7.62 16.07
N SER A 186 12.14 6.92 14.97
CA SER A 186 13.07 7.45 13.97
C SER A 186 12.45 8.59 13.16
N LEU A 187 13.30 9.47 12.61
CA LEU A 187 12.85 10.54 11.71
C LEU A 187 12.22 9.98 10.42
N GLY A 188 12.74 8.86 9.91
CA GLY A 188 12.16 8.15 8.78
C GLY A 188 10.74 7.63 9.07
N HIS A 189 10.51 7.12 10.29
CA HIS A 189 9.19 6.67 10.72
C HIS A 189 8.19 7.83 10.85
N ALA A 190 8.63 8.96 11.43
CA ALA A 190 7.81 10.16 11.53
C ALA A 190 7.43 10.69 10.14
N LEU A 191 8.39 10.81 9.22
CA LEU A 191 8.15 11.25 7.85
C LEU A 191 7.17 10.33 7.11
N CYS A 192 7.27 9.00 7.28
CA CYS A 192 6.33 8.06 6.67
C CYS A 192 4.91 8.19 7.21
N LYS A 193 4.73 8.56 8.49
CA LYS A 193 3.39 8.80 9.07
C LYS A 193 2.74 10.07 8.54
N CYS A 194 3.52 11.11 8.27
CA CYS A 194 3.03 12.37 7.71
C CYS A 194 3.31 12.52 6.20
N CYS A 195 3.59 11.41 5.49
CA CYS A 195 4.01 11.48 4.10
C CYS A 195 2.96 12.11 3.18
N ALA A 196 1.67 12.08 3.56
CA ALA A 196 0.59 12.75 2.86
C ALA A 196 0.69 14.29 2.89
N LEU A 197 1.48 14.87 3.81
CA LEU A 197 1.76 16.32 3.86
C LEU A 197 2.93 16.74 2.96
N VAL A 198 3.69 15.77 2.43
CA VAL A 198 4.89 16.05 1.65
C VAL A 198 4.52 16.22 0.19
N TRP A 199 5.02 17.30 -0.43
CA TRP A 199 4.85 17.60 -1.86
C TRP A 199 5.22 16.41 -2.73
N LEU A 200 4.42 16.18 -3.77
CA LEU A 200 4.69 15.10 -4.72
C LEU A 200 6.07 15.30 -5.36
N GLN A 201 6.42 16.52 -5.74
CA GLN A 201 7.72 16.82 -6.35
C GLN A 201 8.89 16.46 -5.43
N ALA A 202 8.82 16.78 -4.14
CA ALA A 202 9.87 16.42 -3.17
C ALA A 202 10.06 14.90 -3.07
N LYS A 203 8.96 14.12 -3.13
CA LYS A 203 9.03 12.65 -3.19
C LYS A 203 9.66 12.17 -4.49
N LEU A 204 9.27 12.75 -5.62
CA LEU A 204 9.78 12.40 -6.95
C LEU A 204 11.27 12.71 -7.09
N ASP A 205 11.79 13.76 -6.44
CA ASP A 205 13.21 14.11 -6.48
C ASP A 205 14.08 13.07 -5.75
N VAL A 206 13.62 12.59 -4.59
CA VAL A 206 14.28 11.48 -3.86
C VAL A 206 14.20 10.20 -4.68
N TRP A 207 13.01 9.90 -5.20
CA TRP A 207 12.75 8.73 -6.02
C TRP A 207 13.65 8.69 -7.26
N SER A 208 13.72 9.80 -8.00
CA SER A 208 14.49 9.91 -9.25
C SER A 208 15.99 9.71 -9.00
N ARG A 209 16.54 10.32 -7.95
CA ARG A 209 17.94 10.10 -7.54
C ARG A 209 18.20 8.63 -7.20
N ALA A 210 17.30 7.98 -6.46
CA ALA A 210 17.42 6.57 -6.12
C ALA A 210 17.31 5.67 -7.37
N MET A 211 16.42 5.97 -8.32
CA MET A 211 16.30 5.23 -9.58
C MET A 211 17.56 5.35 -10.44
N GLN A 212 18.08 6.57 -10.61
CA GLN A 212 19.30 6.85 -11.38
C GLN A 212 20.51 6.14 -10.77
N SER A 213 20.79 6.35 -9.48
CA SER A 213 21.94 5.76 -8.78
C SER A 213 21.92 4.23 -8.69
N SER A 214 20.73 3.61 -8.73
CA SER A 214 20.58 2.14 -8.70
C SER A 214 20.53 1.50 -10.09
N THR A 215 20.59 2.29 -11.15
CA THR A 215 20.66 1.79 -12.53
C THR A 215 21.96 1.00 -12.71
N SER A 216 21.82 -0.26 -13.11
CA SER A 216 22.95 -1.20 -13.19
C SER A 216 22.74 -2.30 -14.23
N GLY A 217 21.59 -2.31 -14.90
CA GLY A 217 21.24 -3.27 -15.93
C GLY A 217 21.01 -2.60 -17.27
N GLY A 218 20.65 -3.41 -18.25
CA GLY A 218 20.48 -3.01 -19.64
C GLY A 218 20.96 -4.11 -20.57
N GLY A 219 20.38 -4.19 -21.76
CA GLY A 219 20.90 -5.03 -22.84
C GLY A 219 20.83 -6.54 -22.61
N ALA A 220 19.63 -7.09 -22.39
CA ALA A 220 19.48 -8.54 -22.36
C ALA A 220 19.01 -9.11 -23.71
N GLY A 221 19.45 -10.34 -23.99
CA GLY A 221 19.21 -11.07 -25.23
C GLY A 221 17.74 -11.19 -25.64
N GLU A 222 17.55 -11.67 -26.86
CA GLU A 222 16.24 -11.81 -27.49
C GLU A 222 15.40 -12.92 -26.87
N ILE A 223 14.11 -12.65 -26.70
CA ILE A 223 13.10 -13.58 -26.22
C ILE A 223 12.05 -13.72 -27.31
N SER A 224 11.96 -14.92 -27.87
CA SER A 224 10.88 -15.26 -28.79
C SER A 224 9.60 -15.59 -28.01
N VAL A 225 8.49 -14.96 -28.38
CA VAL A 225 7.17 -15.10 -27.76
C VAL A 225 6.15 -15.51 -28.81
N ASN A 226 5.37 -16.55 -28.55
CA ASN A 226 4.32 -17.01 -29.44
C ASN A 226 2.94 -16.63 -28.88
N ARG A 227 2.32 -15.58 -29.46
CA ARG A 227 1.00 -15.10 -29.02
C ARG A 227 -0.12 -16.03 -29.44
N LEU A 228 -0.04 -16.63 -30.63
CA LEU A 228 -1.04 -17.60 -31.12
C LEU A 228 -1.17 -18.81 -30.18
N TRP A 229 -0.05 -19.29 -29.62
CA TRP A 229 -0.06 -20.36 -28.62
C TRP A 229 -0.70 -19.96 -27.29
N ALA A 230 -0.50 -18.71 -26.87
CA ALA A 230 -1.13 -18.17 -25.68
C ALA A 230 -2.66 -18.03 -25.88
N THR A 231 -3.09 -17.44 -27.01
CA THR A 231 -4.50 -17.30 -27.38
C THR A 231 -5.21 -18.65 -27.43
N ALA A 232 -4.55 -19.70 -27.94
CA ALA A 232 -5.11 -21.06 -27.97
C ALA A 232 -5.36 -21.67 -26.58
N GLN A 233 -4.94 -21.03 -25.49
CA GLN A 233 -5.27 -21.45 -24.12
C GLN A 233 -6.54 -20.78 -23.57
N TYR A 234 -7.12 -19.77 -24.25
CA TYR A 234 -8.18 -18.94 -23.69
C TYR A 234 -9.45 -19.74 -23.37
N ASP A 235 -9.79 -20.72 -24.20
CA ASP A 235 -10.97 -21.58 -24.02
C ASP A 235 -10.79 -22.64 -22.92
N ARG A 236 -9.59 -22.78 -22.36
CA ARG A 236 -9.30 -23.77 -21.32
C ARG A 236 -9.73 -23.23 -19.97
N LYS A 237 -10.77 -23.82 -19.40
CA LYS A 237 -11.27 -23.50 -18.05
C LYS A 237 -10.36 -23.96 -16.90
N SER A 238 -9.05 -24.14 -17.12
CA SER A 238 -8.15 -24.63 -16.08
C SER A 238 -6.90 -23.76 -15.93
N GLY A 239 -6.77 -23.13 -14.76
CA GLY A 239 -5.56 -22.47 -14.29
C GLY A 239 -4.45 -23.46 -13.92
N SER A 240 -4.23 -24.47 -14.76
CA SER A 240 -3.17 -25.47 -14.57
C SER A 240 -1.81 -24.87 -14.86
N ASP A 241 -0.77 -25.45 -14.25
CA ASP A 241 0.62 -25.00 -14.43
C ASP A 241 1.05 -25.08 -15.91
N ARG A 242 0.51 -26.06 -16.67
CA ARG A 242 0.74 -26.20 -18.11
C ARG A 242 0.12 -25.08 -18.93
N VAL A 243 -1.08 -24.61 -18.55
CA VAL A 243 -1.73 -23.48 -19.21
C VAL A 243 -0.94 -22.21 -18.90
N LEU A 244 -0.63 -21.99 -17.62
CA LEU A 244 0.16 -20.85 -17.14
C LEU A 244 1.51 -20.69 -17.83
N LEU A 245 2.22 -21.77 -18.14
CA LEU A 245 3.53 -21.67 -18.81
C LEU A 245 3.43 -21.36 -20.31
N LYS A 246 2.24 -21.51 -20.92
CA LYS A 246 2.00 -21.21 -22.34
C LYS A 246 1.48 -19.80 -22.59
N THR A 247 1.04 -19.12 -21.56
CA THR A 247 0.66 -17.70 -21.62
C THR A 247 1.85 -16.83 -22.00
N ILE A 248 1.64 -15.63 -22.54
CA ILE A 248 2.70 -14.64 -22.79
C ILE A 248 3.50 -14.38 -21.50
N PHE A 249 2.80 -14.22 -20.38
CA PHE A 249 3.38 -14.11 -19.04
C PHE A 249 4.27 -15.30 -18.71
N GLY A 250 3.80 -16.53 -18.92
CA GLY A 250 4.55 -17.76 -18.62
C GLY A 250 5.77 -17.96 -19.51
N GLN A 251 5.64 -17.64 -20.80
CA GLN A 251 6.74 -17.72 -21.76
C GLN A 251 7.88 -16.78 -21.37
N ILE A 252 7.57 -15.53 -21.02
CA ILE A 252 8.57 -14.54 -20.60
C ILE A 252 9.10 -14.86 -19.19
N PHE A 253 8.22 -15.23 -18.25
CA PHE A 253 8.59 -15.66 -16.89
C PHE A 253 9.69 -16.73 -16.93
N SER A 254 9.53 -17.74 -17.79
CA SER A 254 10.46 -18.86 -17.92
C SER A 254 11.86 -18.45 -18.39
N ARG A 255 12.01 -17.28 -19.03
CA ARG A 255 13.29 -16.76 -19.56
C ARG A 255 13.90 -15.67 -18.71
N VAL A 256 13.07 -14.91 -18.00
CA VAL A 256 13.50 -13.70 -17.27
C VAL A 256 13.59 -13.94 -15.77
N ASN A 257 12.77 -14.82 -15.19
CA ASN A 257 12.66 -14.88 -13.73
C ASN A 257 13.95 -15.33 -13.03
N SER A 258 14.78 -16.18 -13.67
CA SER A 258 16.07 -16.60 -13.13
C SER A 258 17.14 -15.50 -13.17
N ARG A 259 16.94 -14.44 -13.95
CA ARG A 259 17.91 -13.34 -14.04
C ARG A 259 17.96 -12.55 -12.72
N PRO A 260 19.15 -12.14 -12.27
CA PRO A 260 19.28 -11.37 -11.04
C PRO A 260 18.60 -10.01 -11.20
N PRO A 261 17.90 -9.50 -10.17
CA PRO A 261 17.15 -8.24 -10.25
C PRO A 261 17.96 -7.02 -10.72
N ARG A 262 19.28 -7.01 -10.51
CA ARG A 262 20.18 -5.94 -10.98
C ARG A 262 20.16 -5.75 -12.49
N GLU A 263 20.01 -6.83 -13.26
CA GLU A 263 19.95 -6.78 -14.73
C GLU A 263 18.66 -6.14 -15.24
N LEU A 264 17.61 -6.14 -14.42
CA LEU A 264 16.33 -5.50 -14.71
C LEU A 264 16.30 -4.02 -14.29
N ARG A 265 17.38 -3.49 -13.67
CA ARG A 265 17.49 -2.08 -13.25
C ARG A 265 17.97 -1.21 -14.41
N ILE A 266 17.09 -1.07 -15.40
CA ILE A 266 17.31 -0.31 -16.63
C ILE A 266 16.94 1.17 -16.50
N GLN A 267 17.37 1.98 -17.47
CA GLN A 267 16.96 3.37 -17.63
C GLN A 267 15.57 3.50 -18.27
N ALA A 268 14.96 4.68 -18.15
CA ALA A 268 13.57 4.90 -18.54
C ALA A 268 13.24 4.58 -20.01
N GLN A 269 14.17 4.86 -20.93
CA GLN A 269 14.00 4.62 -22.37
C GLN A 269 14.64 3.32 -22.87
N ASP A 270 15.23 2.54 -21.97
CA ASP A 270 15.90 1.29 -22.32
C ASP A 270 14.93 0.09 -22.23
N ARG A 271 15.41 -1.08 -22.64
CA ARG A 271 14.66 -2.33 -22.68
C ARG A 271 15.37 -3.37 -21.83
N ALA A 272 14.61 -4.08 -21.01
CA ALA A 272 15.15 -5.16 -20.20
C ALA A 272 15.48 -6.40 -21.04
N TRP A 273 14.85 -6.56 -22.21
CA TRP A 273 15.14 -7.60 -23.21
C TRP A 273 14.57 -7.19 -24.58
N ARG A 274 15.03 -7.84 -25.65
CA ARG A 274 14.40 -7.75 -26.97
C ARG A 274 13.29 -8.80 -27.10
N VAL A 275 12.17 -8.43 -27.72
CA VAL A 275 11.05 -9.35 -27.96
C VAL A 275 10.92 -9.61 -29.45
N GLN A 276 10.80 -10.89 -29.82
CA GLN A 276 10.49 -11.33 -31.18
C GLN A 276 9.18 -12.13 -31.13
N PHE A 277 8.14 -11.64 -31.81
CA PHE A 277 6.89 -12.39 -31.89
C PHE A 277 6.98 -13.46 -32.99
N VAL A 278 6.82 -14.72 -32.61
CA VAL A 278 6.97 -15.86 -33.52
C VAL A 278 5.82 -15.86 -34.52
N GLY A 279 6.16 -15.83 -35.81
CA GLY A 279 5.16 -15.81 -36.89
C GLY A 279 4.54 -14.45 -37.16
N GLU A 280 5.04 -13.38 -36.51
CA GLU A 280 4.57 -12.02 -36.70
C GLU A 280 5.75 -11.15 -37.20
N GLY A 281 5.61 -10.55 -38.38
CA GLY A 281 6.65 -9.70 -38.95
C GLY A 281 6.66 -8.32 -38.29
N SER A 282 7.44 -8.13 -37.22
CA SER A 282 7.62 -6.82 -36.59
C SER A 282 8.91 -6.16 -37.06
N ILE A 283 8.80 -4.95 -37.63
CA ILE A 283 9.94 -4.14 -38.11
C ILE A 283 10.37 -3.09 -37.06
N ASP A 284 9.48 -2.72 -36.13
CA ASP A 284 9.78 -1.72 -35.09
C ASP A 284 10.58 -2.33 -33.92
N ALA A 285 11.67 -1.68 -33.54
CA ALA A 285 12.54 -2.12 -32.46
C ALA A 285 11.96 -1.84 -31.06
N GLY A 286 11.09 -0.82 -30.90
CA GLY A 286 10.61 -0.31 -29.61
C GLY A 286 9.25 -0.84 -29.16
N GLY A 287 8.28 -0.87 -30.08
CA GLY A 287 6.91 -1.33 -29.83
C GLY A 287 6.81 -2.70 -29.17
N PRO A 288 7.49 -3.76 -29.67
CA PRO A 288 7.28 -5.13 -29.19
C PRO A 288 7.57 -5.33 -27.70
N TYR A 289 8.58 -4.63 -27.16
CA TYR A 289 8.89 -4.73 -25.73
C TYR A 289 7.77 -4.15 -24.86
N ARG A 290 7.33 -2.92 -25.13
CA ARG A 290 6.28 -2.24 -24.35
C ARG A 290 4.93 -2.95 -24.49
N GLU A 291 4.65 -3.44 -25.70
CA GLU A 291 3.47 -4.25 -25.99
C GLU A 291 3.50 -5.54 -25.17
N SER A 292 4.61 -6.29 -25.18
CA SER A 292 4.72 -7.53 -24.39
C SER A 292 4.52 -7.32 -22.89
N LEU A 293 5.01 -6.21 -22.33
CA LEU A 293 4.79 -5.89 -20.91
C LEU A 293 3.31 -5.67 -20.61
N SER A 294 2.63 -4.93 -21.50
CA SER A 294 1.21 -4.63 -21.37
C SER A 294 0.37 -5.91 -21.54
N ASP A 295 0.72 -6.75 -22.52
CA ASP A 295 0.03 -8.01 -22.81
C ASP A 295 0.17 -9.00 -21.66
N MET A 296 1.37 -9.16 -21.07
CA MET A 296 1.55 -9.97 -19.86
C MET A 296 0.60 -9.55 -18.73
N VAL A 297 0.47 -8.25 -18.49
CA VAL A 297 -0.38 -7.75 -17.40
C VAL A 297 -1.87 -7.90 -17.73
N LYS A 298 -2.29 -7.67 -18.98
CA LYS A 298 -3.66 -7.96 -19.42
C LYS A 298 -3.99 -9.44 -19.25
N GLU A 299 -3.06 -10.31 -19.60
CA GLU A 299 -3.24 -11.76 -19.52
C GLU A 299 -3.39 -12.26 -18.07
N LEU A 300 -2.73 -11.62 -17.10
CA LEU A 300 -2.92 -11.92 -15.66
C LEU A 300 -4.37 -11.79 -15.18
N HIS A 301 -5.18 -10.99 -15.89
CA HIS A 301 -6.58 -10.76 -15.60
C HIS A 301 -7.51 -11.75 -16.33
N MET A 302 -6.97 -12.65 -17.16
CA MET A 302 -7.76 -13.61 -17.93
C MET A 302 -8.19 -14.80 -17.07
N PRO A 303 -9.42 -15.33 -17.28
CA PRO A 303 -9.97 -16.44 -16.47
C PRO A 303 -9.13 -17.72 -16.50
N HIS A 304 -8.34 -18.00 -17.53
CA HIS A 304 -7.56 -19.24 -17.61
C HIS A 304 -6.21 -19.16 -16.88
N VAL A 305 -5.79 -17.98 -16.38
CA VAL A 305 -4.51 -17.81 -15.66
C VAL A 305 -4.68 -18.10 -14.16
N HIS A 306 -5.73 -17.57 -13.52
CA HIS A 306 -6.04 -17.76 -12.09
C HIS A 306 -4.91 -17.40 -11.11
N LEU A 307 -3.92 -16.59 -11.49
CA LEU A 307 -2.97 -16.01 -10.53
C LEU A 307 -3.61 -14.84 -9.78
N LEU A 308 -4.44 -14.06 -10.45
CA LEU A 308 -5.27 -13.02 -9.85
C LEU A 308 -6.74 -13.42 -10.02
N LEU A 309 -7.57 -13.10 -9.02
CA LEU A 309 -9.01 -13.33 -9.02
C LEU A 309 -9.75 -12.00 -8.94
N PRO A 310 -10.89 -11.84 -9.65
CA PRO A 310 -11.69 -10.63 -9.53
C PRO A 310 -12.18 -10.45 -8.09
N CYS A 311 -12.18 -9.22 -7.59
CA CYS A 311 -12.70 -8.88 -6.25
C CYS A 311 -14.14 -9.39 -6.05
N ALA A 312 -14.53 -9.70 -4.80
CA ALA A 312 -15.89 -10.16 -4.49
C ALA A 312 -16.95 -9.13 -4.91
N ASN A 313 -16.64 -7.84 -4.75
CA ASN A 313 -17.47 -6.74 -5.25
C ASN A 313 -17.81 -6.83 -6.74
N ARG A 314 -16.88 -7.33 -7.59
CA ARG A 314 -17.17 -7.55 -9.01
C ARG A 314 -18.16 -8.69 -9.22
N LYS A 315 -17.99 -9.80 -8.49
CA LYS A 315 -18.88 -10.96 -8.61
C LYS A 315 -20.31 -10.57 -8.23
N ALA A 316 -20.47 -9.81 -7.15
CA ALA A 316 -21.78 -9.34 -6.71
C ALA A 316 -22.47 -8.44 -7.75
N GLU A 317 -21.72 -7.55 -8.42
CA GLU A 317 -22.26 -6.73 -9.53
C GLU A 317 -22.73 -7.62 -10.70
N GLN A 318 -21.92 -8.60 -11.11
CA GLN A 318 -22.26 -9.52 -12.21
C GLN A 318 -23.48 -10.40 -11.91
N GLU A 319 -23.68 -10.73 -10.64
CA GLU A 319 -24.81 -11.54 -10.16
C GLU A 319 -26.09 -10.70 -9.96
N GLY A 320 -26.05 -9.39 -10.26
CA GLY A 320 -27.23 -8.53 -10.20
C GLY A 320 -27.67 -8.18 -8.78
N PHE A 321 -26.84 -8.40 -7.76
CA PHE A 321 -27.11 -8.01 -6.37
C PHE A 321 -27.05 -6.49 -6.15
N VAL A 322 -26.88 -5.71 -7.21
CA VAL A 322 -26.51 -4.29 -7.12
C VAL A 322 -27.36 -3.45 -8.08
N ASP A 323 -28.25 -2.63 -7.53
CA ASP A 323 -28.81 -1.49 -8.25
C ASP A 323 -27.76 -0.36 -8.25
N GLY A 324 -27.60 0.39 -9.34
CA GLY A 324 -26.47 1.30 -9.62
C GLY A 324 -26.22 2.45 -8.62
N MET A 325 -26.90 2.44 -7.47
CA MET A 325 -26.81 3.39 -6.35
C MET A 325 -25.99 2.89 -5.15
N THR A 326 -25.54 1.64 -5.11
CA THR A 326 -24.78 1.17 -3.95
C THR A 326 -23.32 1.62 -4.01
N GLY A 327 -22.77 2.12 -2.89
CA GLY A 327 -21.37 2.54 -2.76
C GLY A 327 -20.35 1.38 -2.81
N ILE A 328 -20.44 0.54 -3.84
CA ILE A 328 -19.51 -0.54 -4.12
C ILE A 328 -18.37 0.02 -4.97
N HIS A 329 -17.15 -0.27 -4.54
CA HIS A 329 -15.93 0.20 -5.18
C HIS A 329 -15.11 -0.99 -5.70
N SER A 330 -14.09 -0.68 -6.52
CA SER A 330 -13.10 -1.64 -7.03
C SER A 330 -13.69 -2.80 -7.84
N MET A 331 -14.82 -2.59 -8.50
CA MET A 331 -15.48 -3.60 -9.34
C MET A 331 -14.60 -3.99 -10.54
N ASP A 332 -13.66 -3.14 -10.96
CA ASP A 332 -12.68 -3.43 -12.00
C ASP A 332 -11.37 -4.04 -11.47
N LYS A 333 -11.25 -4.36 -10.17
CA LYS A 333 -9.98 -4.81 -9.56
C LYS A 333 -9.87 -6.32 -9.34
N TYR A 334 -8.63 -6.79 -9.16
CA TYR A 334 -8.25 -8.17 -8.93
C TYR A 334 -7.29 -8.30 -7.74
N VAL A 335 -7.42 -9.39 -6.98
CA VAL A 335 -6.56 -9.72 -5.84
C VAL A 335 -5.78 -11.01 -6.09
N PRO A 336 -4.61 -11.21 -5.44
CA PRO A 336 -3.88 -12.48 -5.51
C PRO A 336 -4.75 -13.68 -5.11
N ASN A 337 -4.67 -14.76 -5.88
CA ASN A 337 -5.40 -15.99 -5.60
C ASN A 337 -4.81 -16.74 -4.36
N PRO A 338 -5.57 -16.87 -3.25
CA PRO A 338 -5.06 -17.52 -2.06
C PRO A 338 -4.83 -19.04 -2.21
N SER A 339 -5.36 -19.67 -3.27
CA SER A 339 -5.12 -21.09 -3.59
C SER A 339 -3.79 -21.34 -4.31
N LYS A 340 -3.11 -20.30 -4.82
CA LYS A 340 -1.90 -20.42 -5.63
C LYS A 340 -0.64 -20.38 -4.77
N THR A 341 -0.45 -21.42 -3.96
CA THR A 341 0.63 -21.49 -2.95
C THR A 341 1.83 -22.36 -3.35
N LYS A 342 1.79 -23.01 -4.52
CA LYS A 342 2.91 -23.85 -4.99
C LYS A 342 4.17 -23.00 -5.20
N PRO A 343 5.38 -23.57 -5.07
CA PRO A 343 6.63 -22.83 -5.31
C PRO A 343 6.68 -22.09 -6.65
N LEU A 344 6.17 -22.70 -7.73
CA LEU A 344 6.05 -22.06 -9.04
C LEU A 344 5.19 -20.79 -8.98
N HIS A 345 4.03 -20.84 -8.32
CA HIS A 345 3.11 -19.71 -8.19
C HIS A 345 3.72 -18.58 -7.38
N LEU A 346 4.41 -18.91 -6.29
CA LEU A 346 5.13 -17.92 -5.47
C LEU A 346 6.23 -17.21 -6.29
N GLN A 347 6.96 -17.96 -7.12
CA GLN A 347 7.92 -17.37 -8.06
C GLN A 347 7.22 -16.46 -9.08
N MET A 348 6.06 -16.86 -9.61
CA MET A 348 5.27 -16.04 -10.53
C MET A 348 4.77 -14.75 -9.87
N TYR A 349 4.32 -14.78 -8.60
CA TYR A 349 4.00 -13.57 -7.84
C TYR A 349 5.23 -12.68 -7.64
N GLY A 350 6.39 -13.27 -7.36
CA GLY A 350 7.67 -12.54 -7.33
C GLY A 350 7.99 -11.88 -8.68
N PHE A 351 7.66 -12.53 -9.79
CA PHE A 351 7.82 -11.97 -11.12
C PHE A 351 6.83 -10.84 -11.43
N ILE A 352 5.58 -10.92 -10.95
CA ILE A 352 4.63 -9.78 -10.98
C ILE A 352 5.24 -8.57 -10.27
N GLY A 353 5.90 -8.78 -9.12
CA GLY A 353 6.66 -7.73 -8.42
C GLY A 353 7.79 -7.14 -9.26
N LYS A 354 8.51 -7.96 -10.04
CA LYS A 354 9.52 -7.48 -11.00
C LYS A 354 8.88 -6.65 -12.13
N LEU A 355 7.70 -7.02 -12.62
CA LEU A 355 6.96 -6.25 -13.62
C LEU A 355 6.52 -4.88 -13.08
N LEU A 356 6.00 -4.82 -11.85
CA LEU A 356 5.70 -3.54 -11.17
C LEU A 356 6.96 -2.66 -11.10
N GLY A 357 8.09 -3.23 -10.68
CA GLY A 357 9.36 -2.51 -10.63
C GLY A 357 9.87 -2.04 -12.00
N LEU A 358 9.69 -2.85 -13.05
CA LEU A 358 10.00 -2.46 -14.42
C LEU A 358 9.11 -1.30 -14.88
N GLY A 359 7.79 -1.38 -14.69
CA GLY A 359 6.86 -0.30 -15.01
C GLY A 359 7.25 1.02 -14.34
N MET A 360 7.63 0.96 -13.06
CA MET A 360 8.13 2.11 -12.30
C MET A 360 9.45 2.67 -12.85
N ARG A 361 10.39 1.82 -13.30
CA ARG A 361 11.68 2.27 -13.85
C ARG A 361 11.57 2.84 -15.26
N THR A 362 10.72 2.25 -16.09
CA THR A 362 10.53 2.67 -17.49
C THR A 362 9.46 3.75 -17.64
N ASN A 363 8.87 4.20 -16.54
CA ASN A 363 7.67 5.05 -16.54
C ASN A 363 6.56 4.49 -17.46
N ALA A 364 6.45 3.15 -17.50
CA ALA A 364 5.43 2.48 -18.29
C ALA A 364 4.19 2.28 -17.43
N ALA A 365 3.07 2.88 -17.86
CA ALA A 365 1.77 2.69 -17.26
C ALA A 365 1.23 1.28 -17.58
N LEU A 366 1.72 0.28 -16.84
CA LEU A 366 1.25 -1.09 -16.98
C LEU A 366 -0.18 -1.23 -16.43
N PRO A 367 -1.08 -1.96 -17.11
CA PRO A 367 -2.51 -2.00 -16.79
C PRO A 367 -2.81 -2.91 -15.57
N PHE A 368 -2.15 -2.69 -14.44
CA PHE A 368 -2.41 -3.42 -13.20
C PHE A 368 -3.71 -2.94 -12.55
N HIS A 369 -4.72 -3.81 -12.53
CA HIS A 369 -5.99 -3.52 -11.85
C HIS A 369 -5.99 -4.07 -10.41
N LEU A 370 -5.03 -3.65 -9.59
CA LEU A 370 -4.94 -4.08 -8.19
C LEU A 370 -5.67 -3.08 -7.26
N PRO A 371 -6.36 -3.54 -6.21
CA PRO A 371 -7.01 -2.66 -5.24
C PRO A 371 -6.00 -2.04 -4.26
N SER A 372 -6.38 -0.93 -3.62
CA SER A 372 -5.54 -0.15 -2.69
C SER A 372 -4.93 -0.99 -1.57
N ILE A 373 -5.67 -1.99 -1.07
CA ILE A 373 -5.23 -2.94 -0.04
C ILE A 373 -3.94 -3.70 -0.43
N VAL A 374 -3.75 -4.02 -1.72
CA VAL A 374 -2.53 -4.70 -2.20
C VAL A 374 -1.34 -3.78 -2.09
N TYR A 375 -1.48 -2.52 -2.53
CA TYR A 375 -0.42 -1.52 -2.41
C TYR A 375 -0.11 -1.21 -0.95
N LYS A 376 -1.13 -1.09 -0.08
CA LYS A 376 -0.94 -0.93 1.36
C LYS A 376 -0.10 -2.06 1.95
N LYS A 377 -0.37 -3.32 1.60
CA LYS A 377 0.43 -4.46 2.06
C LYS A 377 1.86 -4.42 1.53
N ILE A 378 2.09 -4.07 0.26
CA ILE A 378 3.43 -3.90 -0.31
C ILE A 378 4.21 -2.81 0.43
N LEU A 379 3.53 -1.70 0.77
CA LEU A 379 4.09 -0.56 1.46
C LEU A 379 4.16 -0.73 2.99
N GLY A 380 3.72 -1.87 3.54
CA GLY A 380 3.70 -2.12 4.98
C GLY A 380 2.73 -1.21 5.76
N HIS A 381 1.77 -0.57 5.09
CA HIS A 381 0.74 0.21 5.74
C HIS A 381 -0.28 -0.70 6.46
N PRO A 382 -0.84 -0.24 7.60
CA PRO A 382 -1.93 -0.93 8.25
C PRO A 382 -3.15 -0.99 7.32
N VAL A 383 -3.86 -2.10 7.41
CA VAL A 383 -5.10 -2.36 6.67
C VAL A 383 -6.24 -2.38 7.67
N TYR A 384 -7.32 -1.67 7.34
CA TYR A 384 -8.47 -1.48 8.21
C TYR A 384 -9.74 -2.12 7.59
N PRO A 385 -10.81 -2.35 8.36
CA PRO A 385 -12.06 -2.89 7.82
C PRO A 385 -12.62 -2.11 6.63
N ARG A 386 -12.49 -0.77 6.65
CA ARG A 386 -12.84 0.08 5.50
C ARG A 386 -12.10 -0.31 4.21
N ASP A 387 -10.86 -0.77 4.30
CA ASP A 387 -10.07 -1.22 3.14
C ASP A 387 -10.57 -2.56 2.59
N LEU A 388 -11.08 -3.43 3.46
CA LEU A 388 -11.72 -4.68 3.06
C LEU A 388 -13.05 -4.40 2.35
N LYS A 389 -13.80 -3.39 2.80
CA LYS A 389 -15.07 -2.97 2.16
C LYS A 389 -14.89 -2.58 0.69
N TYR A 390 -13.72 -2.05 0.31
CA TYR A 390 -13.37 -1.76 -1.07
C TYR A 390 -13.26 -3.00 -1.97
N ILE A 391 -13.07 -4.20 -1.43
CA ILE A 391 -12.96 -5.45 -2.21
C ILE A 391 -14.10 -6.44 -1.94
N ASP A 392 -14.69 -6.38 -0.75
CA ASP A 392 -15.79 -7.23 -0.28
C ASP A 392 -16.68 -6.45 0.69
N LYS A 393 -17.60 -5.66 0.13
CA LYS A 393 -18.51 -4.81 0.89
C LYS A 393 -19.52 -5.64 1.68
N PHE A 394 -20.08 -6.67 1.06
CA PHE A 394 -21.15 -7.49 1.65
C PHE A 394 -20.65 -8.27 2.86
N LEU A 395 -19.44 -8.82 2.82
CA LEU A 395 -18.83 -9.45 3.98
C LEU A 395 -18.68 -8.46 5.14
N VAL A 396 -18.17 -7.25 4.86
CA VAL A 396 -17.96 -6.25 5.92
C VAL A 396 -19.29 -5.78 6.50
N ASP A 397 -20.29 -5.48 5.66
CA ASP A 397 -21.61 -5.07 6.14
C ASP A 397 -22.31 -6.18 6.95
N TYR A 398 -22.14 -7.44 6.54
CA TYR A 398 -22.63 -8.59 7.30
C TYR A 398 -21.94 -8.67 8.68
N LEU A 399 -20.61 -8.55 8.73
CA LEU A 399 -19.85 -8.56 9.99
C LEU A 399 -20.18 -7.38 10.89
N ASP A 400 -20.37 -6.18 10.32
CA ASP A 400 -20.81 -4.98 11.05
C ASP A 400 -22.22 -5.18 11.61
N GLY A 401 -23.11 -5.82 10.86
CA GLY A 401 -24.45 -6.19 11.31
C GLY A 401 -24.46 -7.20 12.45
N VAL A 402 -23.59 -8.21 12.40
CA VAL A 402 -23.39 -9.18 13.49
C VAL A 402 -22.79 -8.50 14.73
N ALA A 403 -21.79 -7.62 14.55
CA ALA A 403 -21.16 -6.90 15.65
C ALA A 403 -22.08 -5.88 16.32
N GLY A 404 -23.04 -5.33 15.57
CA GLY A 404 -24.07 -4.41 16.06
C GLY A 404 -25.32 -5.09 16.60
N ALA A 405 -25.37 -6.43 16.62
CA ALA A 405 -26.52 -7.15 17.14
C ALA A 405 -26.76 -6.82 18.63
N PRO A 406 -28.01 -6.56 19.05
CA PRO A 406 -28.36 -6.37 20.45
C PRO A 406 -27.85 -7.52 21.34
N ASP A 407 -27.12 -7.18 22.42
CA ASP A 407 -26.69 -8.12 23.46
C ASP A 407 -27.65 -8.06 24.65
N ASP A 408 -28.95 -8.25 24.38
CA ASP A 408 -30.00 -8.26 25.39
C ASP A 408 -30.87 -9.52 25.29
N ALA A 409 -31.79 -9.68 26.25
CA ALA A 409 -32.65 -10.86 26.34
C ALA A 409 -33.64 -10.99 25.16
N THR A 410 -33.77 -9.97 24.29
CA THR A 410 -34.62 -10.03 23.10
C THR A 410 -33.95 -10.78 21.95
N MET A 411 -32.61 -10.87 21.95
CA MET A 411 -31.84 -11.59 20.95
C MET A 411 -31.66 -13.06 21.36
N THR A 412 -32.64 -13.91 21.03
CA THR A 412 -32.54 -15.36 21.27
C THR A 412 -31.61 -16.05 20.28
N ALA A 413 -31.21 -17.29 20.58
CA ALA A 413 -30.37 -18.10 19.71
C ALA A 413 -31.02 -18.34 18.34
N GLU A 414 -32.32 -18.60 18.35
CA GLU A 414 -33.14 -18.86 17.17
C GLU A 414 -33.25 -17.58 16.33
N LEU A 415 -33.59 -16.44 16.95
CA LEU A 415 -33.71 -15.16 16.26
C LEU A 415 -32.38 -14.72 15.64
N PHE A 416 -31.26 -14.92 16.34
CA PHE A 416 -29.94 -14.64 15.79
C PHE A 416 -29.64 -15.54 14.58
N SER A 417 -29.97 -16.83 14.66
CA SER A 417 -29.78 -17.78 13.55
C SER A 417 -30.66 -17.44 12.35
N ASP A 418 -31.89 -16.97 12.58
CA ASP A 418 -32.82 -16.57 11.53
C ASP A 418 -32.35 -15.29 10.81
N ILE A 419 -31.76 -14.33 11.55
CA ILE A 419 -31.31 -13.05 10.98
C ILE A 419 -29.93 -13.18 10.31
N TYR A 420 -28.98 -13.84 10.96
CA TYR A 420 -27.57 -13.86 10.55
C TYR A 420 -27.10 -15.20 9.99
N GLY A 421 -27.96 -16.21 9.93
CA GLY A 421 -27.64 -17.56 9.50
C GLY A 421 -27.00 -18.41 10.60
N ASP A 422 -26.65 -19.65 10.24
CA ASP A 422 -26.09 -20.63 11.17
C ASP A 422 -24.77 -20.16 11.82
N ARG A 423 -24.56 -20.58 13.07
CA ARG A 423 -23.40 -20.24 13.91
C ARG A 423 -22.10 -20.92 13.44
N ALA A 424 -21.57 -20.49 12.30
CA ALA A 424 -20.26 -20.93 11.85
C ALA A 424 -19.32 -19.72 11.84
N PHE A 425 -18.27 -19.74 12.67
CA PHE A 425 -17.14 -18.81 12.59
C PHE A 425 -16.32 -19.13 11.33
N VAL A 426 -16.97 -19.07 10.17
CA VAL A 426 -16.39 -19.38 8.87
C VAL A 426 -16.88 -18.36 7.85
N THR A 427 -16.09 -18.12 6.83
CA THR A 427 -16.48 -17.32 5.68
C THR A 427 -15.96 -17.94 4.40
N LYS A 428 -16.58 -17.59 3.26
CA LYS A 428 -16.07 -18.00 1.95
C LYS A 428 -14.96 -17.05 1.51
N SER A 429 -13.80 -17.60 1.26
CA SER A 429 -12.73 -16.90 0.57
C SER A 429 -13.10 -16.60 -0.87
N ILE A 430 -12.34 -15.71 -1.51
CA ILE A 430 -12.57 -15.30 -2.89
C ILE A 430 -12.39 -16.44 -3.91
N ASP A 431 -11.63 -17.47 -3.54
CA ASP A 431 -11.45 -18.70 -4.32
C ASP A 431 -12.53 -19.76 -4.05
N GLY A 432 -13.53 -19.43 -3.22
CA GLY A 432 -14.67 -20.29 -2.88
C GLY A 432 -14.41 -21.26 -1.74
N ARG A 433 -13.19 -21.35 -1.20
CA ARG A 433 -12.92 -22.18 -0.03
C ARG A 433 -13.52 -21.57 1.23
N GLU A 434 -14.03 -22.43 2.10
CA GLU A 434 -14.44 -22.05 3.44
C GLU A 434 -13.20 -21.84 4.32
N ILE A 435 -13.17 -20.74 5.06
CA ILE A 435 -12.06 -20.36 5.95
C ILE A 435 -12.65 -20.03 7.32
N GLU A 436 -12.07 -20.60 8.37
CA GLU A 436 -12.40 -20.25 9.76
C GLU A 436 -11.97 -18.82 10.09
N LEU A 437 -12.87 -18.07 10.72
CA LEU A 437 -12.63 -16.75 11.29
C LEU A 437 -11.98 -16.92 12.66
N ALA A 438 -10.78 -16.36 12.82
CA ALA A 438 -10.11 -16.34 14.11
C ALA A 438 -10.73 -15.28 15.04
N PRO A 439 -11.02 -15.64 16.32
CA PRO A 439 -11.54 -14.70 17.33
C PRO A 439 -10.49 -13.68 17.82
#